data_AF-T0M7X5-F1
#
_entry.id   AF-T0M7X5-F1
#
_cell.length_a   1.000
_cell.length_b   1.000
_cell.length_c   1.000
_cell.angle_alpha   90.00
_cell.angle_beta   90.00
_cell.angle_gamma   90.00
#
_symmetry.space_group_name_H-M   'P 1'
#
loop_
_entity.id
_entity.type
_entity.pdbx_description
1 polymer ?
#
loop_
_entity_poly.entity_id
_entity_poly.type
_entity_poly.pdbx_seq_one_letter_code
_entity_poly.pdbx_strand_id
1 'polypeptide(L)'
;MKASFVLSVLALALTTQACDQYKYCACTNEDGTTNDALTDWACDPSYTRINDKGYTECKLYKSSTFKVTALDNCKFREACEAKGGKGDSKCRAKVGVFKFKA
;
A
#
# COMPACT_ATOMS: atom_id res chain seq x y z
N MET A 1 -30.18 0.03 -36.36
CA MET A 1 -28.93 -0.58 -35.87
C MET A 1 -28.75 -0.15 -34.43
N LYS A 2 -28.84 -1.08 -33.47
CA LYS A 2 -28.71 -0.78 -32.03
C LYS A 2 -27.23 -0.86 -31.65
N ALA A 3 -26.54 0.28 -31.63
CA ALA A 3 -25.19 0.38 -31.11
C ALA A 3 -25.27 0.57 -29.58
N SER A 4 -25.52 -0.51 -28.86
CA SER A 4 -25.37 -0.55 -27.39
C SER A 4 -24.32 -1.58 -27.06
N PHE A 5 -23.06 -1.28 -27.38
CA PHE A 5 -21.93 -2.05 -26.90
C PHE A 5 -20.78 -1.08 -26.69
N VAL A 6 -19.94 -1.39 -25.69
CA VAL A 6 -18.71 -0.70 -25.28
C VAL A 6 -18.90 0.43 -24.25
N LEU A 7 -19.36 0.08 -23.06
CA LEU A 7 -19.15 0.87 -21.83
C LEU A 7 -18.80 -0.08 -20.66
N SER A 8 -17.72 -0.87 -20.76
CA SER A 8 -17.30 -1.71 -19.62
C SER A 8 -15.81 -1.97 -19.46
N VAL A 9 -14.90 -1.27 -20.15
CA VAL A 9 -13.45 -1.54 -20.03
C VAL A 9 -12.67 -0.46 -19.26
N LEU A 10 -13.33 0.57 -18.73
CA LEU A 10 -12.63 1.72 -18.10
C LEU A 10 -12.38 1.58 -16.58
N ALA A 11 -12.56 0.40 -15.98
CA ALA A 11 -12.45 0.24 -14.52
C ALA A 11 -11.16 -0.43 -14.01
N LEU A 12 -10.26 -0.89 -14.89
CA LEU A 12 -9.05 -1.62 -14.47
C LEU A 12 -7.73 -0.91 -14.81
N ALA A 13 -7.75 0.42 -14.96
CA ALA A 13 -6.56 1.22 -15.26
C ALA A 13 -6.02 2.04 -14.07
N LEU A 14 -6.60 1.92 -12.88
CA LEU A 14 -6.36 2.88 -11.79
C LEU A 14 -5.34 2.47 -10.71
N THR A 15 -4.68 1.31 -10.77
CA THR A 15 -3.77 0.92 -9.67
C THR A 15 -2.45 0.28 -10.09
N THR A 16 -1.94 0.61 -11.27
CA THR A 16 -0.51 0.37 -11.60
C THR A 16 0.38 1.40 -10.89
N GLN A 17 0.22 1.60 -9.58
CA GLN A 17 1.34 2.08 -8.78
C GLN A 17 2.35 0.94 -8.79
N ALA A 18 3.42 1.09 -9.57
CA ALA A 18 4.49 0.09 -9.67
C ALA A 18 4.86 -0.38 -8.26
N CYS A 19 4.78 -1.69 -8.03
CA CYS A 19 5.03 -2.28 -6.73
C CYS A 19 6.40 -1.83 -6.23
N ASP A 20 6.40 -1.09 -5.13
CA ASP A 20 7.60 -0.47 -4.58
C ASP A 20 7.67 -0.67 -3.08
N GLN A 21 8.86 -0.45 -2.54
CA GLN A 21 9.14 -0.65 -1.14
C GLN A 21 8.99 0.66 -0.36
N TYR A 22 8.35 0.60 0.80
CA TYR A 22 8.05 1.74 1.65
C TYR A 22 8.31 1.38 3.11
N LYS A 23 8.67 2.38 3.92
CA LYS A 23 8.86 2.15 5.36
C LYS A 23 7.54 2.04 6.10
N TYR A 24 6.49 2.70 5.59
CA TYR A 24 5.20 2.82 6.24
C TYR A 24 4.06 2.61 5.25
N CYS A 25 3.01 1.89 5.64
CA CYS A 25 1.79 1.72 4.87
C CYS A 25 0.55 1.67 5.78
N ALA A 26 -0.57 2.16 5.28
CA ALA A 26 -1.90 1.99 5.87
C ALA A 26 -2.90 1.54 4.81
N CYS A 27 -3.90 0.77 5.22
CA CYS A 27 -5.03 0.42 4.36
C CYS A 27 -5.96 1.63 4.22
N THR A 28 -6.55 1.81 3.04
CA THR A 28 -7.58 2.83 2.83
C THR A 28 -8.92 2.22 2.44
N ASN A 29 -9.98 2.97 2.72
CA ASN A 29 -11.32 2.73 2.20
C ASN A 29 -11.43 3.21 0.75
N GLU A 30 -12.54 2.89 0.09
CA GLU A 30 -12.83 3.32 -1.30
C GLU A 30 -12.85 4.85 -1.46
N ASP A 31 -13.18 5.59 -0.40
CA ASP A 31 -13.15 7.06 -0.36
C ASP A 31 -11.74 7.65 -0.11
N GLY A 32 -10.72 6.80 0.00
CA GLY A 32 -9.33 7.19 0.26
C GLY A 32 -9.01 7.52 1.73
N THR A 33 -9.99 7.42 2.63
CA THR A 33 -9.74 7.55 4.07
C THR A 33 -8.99 6.35 4.62
N THR A 34 -8.15 6.56 5.64
CA THR A 34 -7.39 5.48 6.28
C THR A 34 -8.31 4.60 7.12
N ASN A 35 -8.14 3.29 7.02
CA ASN A 35 -8.90 2.32 7.79
C ASN A 35 -7.98 1.61 8.80
N ASP A 36 -8.07 2.04 10.06
CA ASP A 36 -7.23 1.54 11.14
C ASP A 36 -7.46 0.04 11.42
N ALA A 37 -8.71 -0.43 11.35
CA ALA A 37 -9.04 -1.83 11.60
C ALA A 37 -8.47 -2.76 10.52
N LEU A 38 -8.57 -2.36 9.25
CA LEU A 38 -7.94 -3.09 8.15
C LEU A 38 -6.42 -3.04 8.23
N THR A 39 -5.87 -1.87 8.61
CA THR A 39 -4.43 -1.72 8.78
C THR A 39 -3.91 -2.61 9.90
N ASP A 40 -4.64 -2.72 11.01
CA ASP A 40 -4.27 -3.58 12.13
C ASP A 40 -4.19 -5.07 11.72
N TRP A 41 -5.11 -5.49 10.86
CA TRP A 41 -5.12 -6.85 10.32
C TRP A 41 -4.03 -7.09 9.27
N ALA A 42 -3.86 -6.16 8.33
CA ALA A 42 -2.85 -6.25 7.28
C ALA A 42 -1.41 -6.11 7.84
N CYS A 43 -1.28 -5.55 9.04
CA CYS A 43 -0.02 -5.54 9.78
C CYS A 43 0.36 -6.96 10.24
N ASP A 44 1.36 -7.53 9.57
CA ASP A 44 2.01 -8.72 10.09
C ASP A 44 2.49 -8.47 11.54
N PRO A 45 2.32 -9.43 12.46
CA PRO A 45 2.73 -9.27 13.86
C PRO A 45 4.23 -9.02 14.04
N SER A 46 5.06 -9.32 13.04
CA SER A 46 6.49 -8.99 13.03
C SER A 46 6.80 -7.52 12.69
N TYR A 47 5.78 -6.74 12.31
CA TYR A 47 5.90 -5.32 11.97
C TYR A 47 5.55 -4.46 13.19
N THR A 48 6.00 -3.21 13.19
CA THR A 48 5.67 -2.26 14.25
C THR A 48 4.46 -1.45 13.87
N ARG A 49 3.46 -1.38 14.74
CA ARG A 49 2.31 -0.47 14.56
C ARG A 49 2.66 0.91 15.13
N ILE A 50 2.31 1.97 14.40
CA ILE A 50 2.53 3.36 14.81
C ILE A 50 1.28 4.19 14.53
N ASN A 51 1.16 5.36 15.17
CA ASN A 51 0.08 6.32 14.93
C ASN A 51 0.64 7.76 14.93
N ASP A 52 1.64 8.01 14.08
CA ASP A 52 2.33 9.31 14.03
C ASP A 52 1.55 10.39 13.24
N LYS A 53 0.52 9.98 12.50
CA LYS A 53 -0.24 10.83 11.57
C LYS A 53 -1.73 10.96 11.93
N GLY A 54 -2.12 10.53 13.13
CA GLY A 54 -3.52 10.51 13.57
C GLY A 54 -4.34 9.35 12.98
N TYR A 55 -3.67 8.39 12.36
CA TYR A 55 -4.22 7.12 11.86
C TYR A 55 -3.18 6.02 12.03
N THR A 56 -3.63 4.78 12.07
CA THR A 56 -2.76 3.61 12.28
C THR A 56 -1.97 3.30 11.02
N GLU A 57 -0.65 3.14 11.17
CA GLU A 57 0.27 2.73 10.10
C GLU A 57 1.08 1.51 10.54
N CYS A 58 1.37 0.64 9.58
CA CYS A 58 2.38 -0.40 9.71
C CYS A 58 3.74 0.16 9.36
N LYS A 59 4.75 -0.16 10.18
CA LYS A 59 6.15 0.20 10.00
C LYS A 59 6.98 -1.06 9.86
N LEU A 60 7.64 -1.21 8.72
CA LEU A 60 8.71 -2.18 8.52
C LEU A 60 9.85 -1.50 7.80
N TYR A 61 10.98 -1.38 8.50
CA TYR A 61 12.24 -1.00 7.89
C TYR A 61 13.39 -1.62 8.65
N LYS A 62 14.10 -2.53 8.00
CA LYS A 62 15.35 -3.12 8.51
C LYS A 62 16.40 -2.96 7.43
N SER A 63 17.53 -2.35 7.78
CA SER A 63 18.65 -2.17 6.87
C SER A 63 19.88 -2.87 7.45
N SER A 64 20.52 -3.70 6.63
CA SER A 64 21.85 -4.26 6.89
C SER A 64 22.77 -3.91 5.72
N THR A 65 24.07 -4.18 5.85
CA THR A 65 25.09 -3.88 4.82
C THR A 65 24.74 -4.40 3.42
N PHE A 66 23.95 -5.48 3.33
CA PHE A 66 23.65 -6.14 2.06
C PHE A 66 22.14 -6.28 1.76
N LYS A 67 21.26 -5.89 2.69
CA LYS A 67 19.82 -6.11 2.52
C LYS A 67 19.01 -4.99 3.16
N VAL A 68 18.03 -4.52 2.41
CA VAL A 68 16.96 -3.68 2.94
C VAL A 68 15.66 -4.47 2.89
N THR A 69 14.97 -4.49 4.03
CA THR A 69 13.63 -5.07 4.17
C THR A 69 12.66 -3.95 4.48
N ALA A 70 11.64 -3.80 3.66
CA ALA A 70 10.63 -2.76 3.75
C ALA A 70 9.27 -3.32 3.27
N LEU A 71 8.18 -2.58 3.49
CA LEU A 71 6.83 -2.96 3.07
C LEU A 71 6.71 -2.84 1.56
N ASP A 72 6.24 -3.89 0.90
CA ASP A 72 5.87 -3.86 -0.51
C ASP A 72 4.42 -3.36 -0.62
N ASN A 73 4.17 -2.25 -1.33
CA ASN A 73 2.83 -1.66 -1.36
C ASN A 73 1.79 -2.56 -2.03
N CYS A 74 2.20 -3.40 -2.98
CA CYS A 74 1.30 -4.34 -3.65
C CYS A 74 0.92 -5.48 -2.72
N LYS A 75 1.89 -6.10 -2.05
CA LYS A 75 1.60 -7.14 -1.05
C LYS A 75 0.77 -6.60 0.10
N PHE A 76 1.06 -5.37 0.53
CA PHE A 76 0.29 -4.72 1.59
C PHE A 76 -1.14 -4.43 1.14
N ARG A 77 -1.34 -3.98 -0.11
CA ARG A 77 -2.67 -3.80 -0.70
C ARG A 77 -3.43 -5.11 -0.79
N GLU A 78 -2.80 -6.18 -1.28
CA GLU A 78 -3.42 -7.51 -1.34
C GLU A 78 -3.87 -7.98 0.05
N ALA A 79 -3.10 -7.70 1.10
CA ALA A 79 -3.51 -7.97 2.48
C ALA A 79 -4.74 -7.13 2.89
N CYS A 80 -4.77 -5.84 2.55
CA CYS A 80 -5.96 -5.00 2.80
C CYS A 80 -7.20 -5.54 2.05
N GLU A 81 -7.05 -5.89 0.77
CA GLU A 81 -8.12 -6.40 -0.09
C GLU A 81 -8.65 -7.76 0.38
N ALA A 82 -7.77 -8.64 0.89
CA ALA A 82 -8.15 -9.93 1.46
C ALA A 82 -9.11 -9.82 2.66
N LYS A 83 -9.24 -8.63 3.27
CA LYS A 83 -10.23 -8.33 4.32
C LYS A 83 -11.35 -7.39 3.91
N GLY A 84 -11.56 -7.25 2.61
CA GLY A 84 -12.62 -6.41 2.08
C GLY A 84 -12.25 -4.92 2.05
N GLY A 85 -10.96 -4.59 2.19
CA GLY A 85 -10.47 -3.28 1.80
C GLY A 85 -10.73 -3.04 0.32
N LYS A 86 -11.42 -1.96 -0.01
CA LYS A 86 -11.74 -1.56 -1.39
C LYS A 86 -10.93 -0.36 -1.88
N GLY A 87 -10.16 0.25 -0.97
CA GLY A 87 -9.21 1.32 -1.29
C GLY A 87 -7.81 0.77 -1.59
N ASP A 88 -6.93 1.67 -2.01
CA ASP A 88 -5.52 1.35 -2.25
C ASP A 88 -4.72 1.29 -0.92
N SER A 89 -3.44 0.94 -0.98
CA SER A 89 -2.53 1.11 0.16
C SER A 89 -1.92 2.51 0.16
N LYS A 90 -2.05 3.23 1.29
CA LYS A 90 -1.42 4.54 1.50
C LYS A 90 -0.03 4.33 2.09
N CYS A 91 0.98 4.24 1.23
CA CYS A 91 2.36 4.03 1.62
C CYS A 91 3.22 5.31 1.55
N ARG A 92 4.22 5.44 2.43
CA ARG A 92 5.12 6.59 2.47
C ARG A 92 6.56 6.20 2.83
N ALA A 93 7.47 7.14 2.58
CA ALA A 93 8.92 6.96 2.73
C ALA A 93 9.43 5.77 1.91
N LYS A 94 9.37 5.93 0.59
CA LYS A 94 9.87 4.98 -0.40
C LYS A 94 11.32 4.59 -0.13
N VAL A 95 11.62 3.31 -0.30
CA VAL A 95 12.89 2.66 -0.05
C VAL A 95 13.42 2.23 -1.42
N GLY A 96 14.56 2.78 -1.83
CA GLY A 96 15.12 2.50 -3.16
C GLY A 96 15.22 3.68 -4.11
N VAL A 97 15.42 4.90 -3.60
CA VAL A 97 16.05 5.94 -4.42
C VAL A 97 17.49 6.12 -3.95
N PHE A 98 18.35 5.13 -4.23
CA PHE A 98 19.77 5.41 -4.32
C PHE A 98 19.96 6.31 -5.56
N LYS A 99 19.77 7.61 -5.40
CA LYS A 99 20.55 8.56 -6.20
C LYS A 99 21.97 8.39 -5.70
N PHE A 100 22.77 7.58 -6.40
CA PHE A 100 24.20 7.80 -6.41
C PHE A 100 24.38 9.25 -6.87
N LYS A 101 24.65 10.15 -5.93
CA LYS A 101 25.14 11.49 -6.22
C LYS A 101 26.38 11.71 -5.38
N ALA A 102 27.47 11.13 -5.85
CA ALA A 102 28.83 11.63 -5.79
C ALA A 102 29.68 10.68 -6.64
#